data_AF-A0A2E2TYM7-F1
#
_entry.id   AF-A0A2E2TYM7-F1
#
_cell.length_a   1.000
_cell.length_b   1.000
_cell.length_c   1.000
_cell.angle_alpha   90.00
_cell.angle_beta   90.00
_cell.angle_gamma   90.00
#
_symmetry.space_group_name_H-M   'P 1'
#
loop_
_entity.id
_entity.type
_entity.pdbx_description
1 polymer ?
#
loop_
_entity_poly.entity_id
_entity_poly.type
_entity_poly.pdbx_seq_one_letter_code
_entity_poly.pdbx_strand_id
1 'polypeptide(L)'
;MKQSIRNLSVMSLLALFSLPVSAMPVKLVLDFIEVANTSETRGDELYFNVTSYGKDRDYDHYQVPSFPTHWFSDRLEEVKDVVLWEKDLEEGESVELIVSLTERDVPPWNIDDLIGSIKVKVMNDDDDLAYKWSLYADRGDTELLEQDDENNVYKMTGDDSEYTVSFTLYES
;
A
#
# COMPACT_ATOMS: atom_id res chain seq x y z
N MET A 1 -14.53 47.72 -63.32
CA MET A 1 -14.98 47.14 -62.04
C MET A 1 -14.25 45.83 -61.83
N LYS A 2 -13.31 45.74 -60.87
CA LYS A 2 -12.59 44.51 -60.53
C LYS A 2 -13.27 43.85 -59.34
N GLN A 3 -13.84 42.66 -59.52
CA GLN A 3 -14.39 41.85 -58.44
C GLN A 3 -13.24 41.14 -57.71
N SER A 4 -13.13 41.41 -56.42
CA SER A 4 -12.21 40.74 -55.50
C SER A 4 -12.89 39.46 -54.99
N ILE A 5 -12.30 38.31 -55.33
CA ILE A 5 -12.69 37.00 -54.80
C ILE A 5 -12.02 36.86 -53.43
N ARG A 6 -12.83 36.84 -52.36
CA ARG A 6 -12.36 36.53 -51.01
C ARG A 6 -12.31 35.02 -50.83
N ASN A 7 -11.11 34.46 -50.73
CA ASN A 7 -10.88 33.10 -50.29
C ASN A 7 -11.34 32.96 -48.83
N LEU A 8 -12.41 32.20 -48.60
CA LEU A 8 -12.88 31.85 -47.27
C LEU A 8 -12.19 30.55 -46.86
N SER A 9 -11.08 30.64 -46.11
CA SER A 9 -10.46 29.48 -45.47
C SER A 9 -11.39 28.95 -44.38
N VAL A 10 -11.92 27.75 -44.60
CA VAL A 10 -12.61 26.98 -43.56
C VAL A 10 -11.54 26.33 -42.69
N MET A 11 -11.32 26.88 -41.50
CA MET A 11 -10.46 26.28 -40.49
C MET A 11 -11.30 25.25 -39.72
N SER A 12 -11.17 23.97 -40.05
CA SER A 12 -11.80 22.89 -39.27
C SER A 12 -11.11 22.78 -37.92
N LEU A 13 -11.82 23.17 -36.87
CA LEU A 13 -11.40 23.01 -35.48
C LEU A 13 -11.63 21.54 -35.08
N LEU A 14 -10.57 20.72 -35.07
CA LEU A 14 -10.61 19.41 -34.44
C LEU A 14 -10.60 19.61 -32.93
N ALA A 15 -11.78 19.55 -32.31
CA ALA A 15 -11.89 19.40 -30.87
C ALA A 15 -11.53 17.95 -30.52
N LEU A 16 -10.34 17.74 -29.96
CA LEU A 16 -9.97 16.51 -29.29
C LEU A 16 -10.80 16.44 -28.01
N PHE A 17 -11.82 15.58 -27.98
CA PHE A 17 -12.47 15.20 -26.74
C PHE A 17 -11.48 14.28 -26.00
N SER A 18 -10.84 14.79 -24.94
CA SER A 18 -10.20 13.92 -23.95
C SER A 18 -11.33 13.19 -23.23
N LEU A 19 -11.45 11.88 -23.45
CA LEU A 19 -12.29 11.05 -22.59
C LEU A 19 -11.79 11.21 -21.15
N PRO A 20 -12.68 11.36 -20.16
CA PRO A 20 -12.27 11.30 -18.77
C PRO A 20 -11.62 9.93 -18.56
N VAL A 21 -10.36 9.92 -18.12
CA VAL A 21 -9.72 8.71 -17.63
C VAL A 21 -10.47 8.34 -16.35
N SER A 22 -11.09 7.15 -16.33
CA SER A 22 -11.69 6.59 -15.12
C SER A 22 -10.54 6.27 -14.16
N ALA A 23 -10.67 6.73 -12.92
CA ALA A 23 -9.71 6.44 -11.86
C ALA A 23 -10.47 5.84 -10.68
N MET A 24 -10.01 4.68 -10.22
CA MET A 24 -10.61 3.93 -9.13
C MET A 24 -9.83 4.21 -7.83
N PRO A 25 -10.44 4.78 -6.80
CA PRO A 25 -9.80 4.93 -5.50
C PRO A 25 -9.63 3.57 -4.83
N VAL A 26 -8.39 3.22 -4.48
CA VAL A 26 -8.06 1.95 -3.82
C VAL A 26 -7.35 2.23 -2.51
N LYS A 27 -7.66 1.42 -1.48
CA LYS A 27 -7.04 1.49 -0.17
C LYS A 27 -6.57 0.13 0.31
N LEU A 28 -5.38 0.08 0.88
CA LEU A 28 -4.92 -1.02 1.71
C LEU A 28 -5.16 -0.65 3.18
N VAL A 29 -5.88 -1.50 3.90
CA VAL A 29 -6.22 -1.31 5.30
C VAL A 29 -5.62 -2.45 6.13
N LEU A 30 -5.03 -2.09 7.26
CA LEU A 30 -4.72 -3.01 8.36
C LEU A 30 -5.99 -3.16 9.20
N ASP A 31 -6.60 -4.34 9.17
CA ASP A 31 -7.84 -4.59 9.91
C ASP A 31 -7.52 -4.76 11.40
N PHE A 32 -6.50 -5.56 11.71
CA PHE A 32 -5.99 -5.74 13.06
C PHE A 32 -4.52 -6.17 13.07
N ILE A 33 -3.90 -5.99 14.23
CA ILE A 33 -2.60 -6.55 14.58
C ILE A 33 -2.67 -7.10 16.01
N GLU A 34 -2.18 -8.30 16.22
CA GLU A 34 -2.11 -8.97 17.52
C GLU A 34 -0.69 -9.45 17.79
N VAL A 35 -0.27 -9.41 19.06
CA VAL A 35 1.05 -9.86 19.49
C VAL A 35 0.94 -11.23 20.16
N ALA A 36 1.77 -12.18 19.71
CA ALA A 36 1.96 -13.46 20.37
C ALA A 36 3.24 -13.45 21.22
N ASN A 37 4.31 -12.81 20.74
CA ASN A 37 5.56 -12.63 21.48
C ASN A 37 6.26 -11.33 21.10
N THR A 38 6.96 -10.70 22.05
CA THR A 38 7.77 -9.49 21.83
C THR A 38 9.25 -9.84 21.97
N SER A 39 10.12 -9.13 21.23
CA SER A 39 11.57 -9.25 21.42
C SER A 39 12.02 -8.55 22.71
N GLU A 40 11.33 -7.47 23.08
CA GLU A 40 11.65 -6.66 24.26
C GLU A 40 10.79 -6.99 25.49
N THR A 41 11.37 -6.84 26.69
CA THR A 41 10.62 -7.01 27.96
C THR A 41 9.56 -5.91 28.17
N ARG A 42 9.75 -4.74 27.56
CA ARG A 42 8.84 -3.60 27.70
C ARG A 42 7.82 -3.49 26.58
N GLY A 43 7.84 -4.45 25.66
CA GLY A 43 7.10 -4.39 24.41
C GLY A 43 7.89 -3.67 23.33
N ASP A 44 7.47 -3.90 22.08
CA ASP A 44 8.15 -3.43 20.89
C ASP A 44 7.48 -2.13 20.42
N GLU A 45 8.26 -1.20 19.86
CA GLU A 45 7.76 -0.02 19.14
C GLU A 45 7.57 -0.32 17.66
N LEU A 46 6.32 -0.44 17.23
CA LEU A 46 5.97 -1.02 15.93
C LEU A 46 5.57 0.03 14.90
N TYR A 47 5.98 -0.27 13.66
CA TYR A 47 5.68 0.51 12.46
C TYR A 47 5.45 -0.41 11.26
N PHE A 48 4.57 0.00 10.36
CA PHE A 48 4.55 -0.48 8.98
C PHE A 48 5.32 0.48 8.08
N ASN A 49 6.27 -0.07 7.31
CA ASN A 49 6.87 0.61 6.19
C ASN A 49 6.20 0.12 4.91
N VAL A 50 5.66 1.05 4.12
CA VAL A 50 4.97 0.74 2.87
C VAL A 50 5.76 1.35 1.72
N THR A 51 6.18 0.51 0.78
CA THR A 51 6.84 0.93 -0.45
C THR A 51 5.96 0.56 -1.64
N SER A 52 5.59 1.54 -2.46
CA SER A 52 4.80 1.32 -3.68
C SER A 52 5.65 1.54 -4.93
N TYR A 53 5.50 0.68 -5.93
CA TYR A 53 6.18 0.76 -7.23
C TYR A 53 5.16 0.93 -8.36
N GLY A 54 5.27 2.01 -9.11
CA GLY A 54 4.40 2.33 -10.25
C GLY A 54 4.97 1.92 -11.62
N LYS A 55 4.32 2.38 -12.69
CA LYS A 55 4.56 1.98 -14.09
C LYS A 55 5.94 2.36 -14.66
N ASP A 56 6.66 3.30 -14.05
CA ASP A 56 7.94 3.83 -14.55
C ASP A 56 9.12 3.69 -13.57
N ARG A 57 9.04 2.75 -12.61
CA ARG A 57 10.00 2.59 -11.50
C ARG A 57 10.07 3.78 -10.54
N ASP A 58 9.12 4.71 -10.65
CA ASP A 58 8.83 5.62 -9.57
C ASP A 58 8.37 4.79 -8.37
N TYR A 59 8.93 5.13 -7.21
CA TYR A 59 8.57 4.51 -5.95
C TYR A 59 8.29 5.57 -4.91
N ASP A 60 7.29 5.30 -4.09
CA ASP A 60 7.01 6.05 -2.88
C ASP A 60 7.25 5.15 -1.69
N HIS A 61 7.73 5.74 -0.60
CA HIS A 61 7.99 5.04 0.64
C HIS A 61 7.54 5.91 1.81
N TYR A 62 6.79 5.33 2.74
CA TYR A 62 6.37 6.02 3.94
C TYR A 62 6.08 5.02 5.07
N GLN A 63 5.96 5.57 6.28
CA GLN A 63 5.84 4.83 7.52
C GLN A 63 4.51 5.14 8.21
N VAL A 64 3.86 4.12 8.74
CA VAL A 64 2.61 4.21 9.50
C VAL A 64 2.77 3.48 10.85
N PRO A 65 2.56 4.14 11.99
CA PRO A 65 2.35 5.58 12.13
C PRO A 65 3.63 6.37 11.79
N SER A 66 3.50 7.67 11.53
CA SER A 66 4.67 8.51 11.29
C SER A 66 5.44 8.79 12.59
N PHE A 67 6.77 8.63 12.57
CA PHE A 67 7.64 9.06 13.66
C PHE A 67 7.37 10.52 14.09
N PRO A 68 7.39 10.85 15.40
CA PRO A 68 7.81 10.02 16.54
C PRO A 68 6.72 9.12 17.15
N THR A 69 5.54 9.05 16.52
CA THR A 69 4.47 8.17 16.99
C THR A 69 4.79 6.73 16.60
N HIS A 70 4.50 5.79 17.48
CA HIS A 70 4.60 4.34 17.26
C HIS A 70 3.42 3.65 17.92
N TRP A 71 3.20 2.39 17.57
CA TRP A 71 2.32 1.52 18.34
C TRP A 71 3.14 0.71 19.31
N PHE A 72 2.78 0.77 20.59
CA PHE A 72 3.35 -0.12 21.58
C PHE A 72 2.68 -1.48 21.48
N SER A 73 3.48 -2.55 21.55
CA SER A 73 2.95 -3.91 21.44
C SER A 73 1.91 -4.25 22.53
N ASP A 74 1.98 -3.60 23.69
CA ASP A 74 1.03 -3.77 24.80
C ASP A 74 -0.36 -3.16 24.58
N ARG A 75 -0.57 -2.42 23.47
CA ARG A 75 -1.82 -1.73 23.13
C ARG A 75 -2.31 -2.00 21.71
N LEU A 76 -1.82 -3.06 21.08
CA LEU A 76 -2.22 -3.38 19.70
C LEU A 76 -3.70 -3.70 19.53
N GLU A 77 -4.39 -4.09 20.60
CA GLU A 77 -5.85 -4.23 20.61
C GLU A 77 -6.62 -2.94 20.25
N GLU A 78 -5.98 -1.78 20.38
CA GLU A 78 -6.53 -0.48 19.97
C GLU A 78 -6.24 -0.15 18.48
N VAL A 79 -5.33 -0.86 17.84
CA VAL A 79 -4.88 -0.61 16.46
C VAL A 79 -5.70 -1.45 15.48
N LYS A 80 -6.70 -0.83 14.88
CA LYS A 80 -7.60 -1.44 13.90
C LYS A 80 -8.09 -0.44 12.86
N ASP A 81 -8.50 -0.96 11.71
CA ASP A 81 -9.05 -0.18 10.59
C ASP A 81 -8.12 0.96 10.13
N VAL A 82 -6.81 0.71 10.11
CA VAL A 82 -5.79 1.71 9.76
C VAL A 82 -5.52 1.69 8.27
N VAL A 83 -5.74 2.81 7.58
CA VAL A 83 -5.31 2.95 6.18
C VAL A 83 -3.79 2.97 6.11
N LEU A 84 -3.23 1.93 5.50
CA LEU A 84 -1.80 1.80 5.28
C LEU A 84 -1.36 2.38 3.94
N TRP A 85 -2.21 2.36 2.91
CA TRP A 85 -1.92 2.95 1.60
C TRP A 85 -3.22 3.36 0.91
N GLU A 86 -3.17 4.42 0.11
CA GLU A 86 -4.28 4.81 -0.75
C GLU A 86 -3.77 5.40 -2.08
N LYS A 87 -4.50 5.15 -3.17
CA LYS A 87 -4.24 5.73 -4.49
C LYS A 87 -5.44 5.63 -5.41
N ASP A 88 -5.63 6.63 -6.26
CA ASP A 88 -6.51 6.53 -7.43
C ASP A 88 -5.78 5.82 -8.58
N LEU A 89 -6.25 4.64 -8.99
CA LEU A 89 -5.69 3.85 -10.09
C LEU A 89 -6.41 4.13 -11.40
N GLU A 90 -5.68 4.63 -12.39
CA GLU A 90 -6.21 4.75 -13.76
C GLU A 90 -6.51 3.37 -14.36
N GLU A 91 -7.43 3.29 -15.32
CA GLU A 91 -7.71 2.07 -16.08
C GLU A 91 -6.42 1.45 -16.65
N GLY A 92 -6.17 0.17 -16.33
CA GLY A 92 -4.97 -0.57 -16.72
C GLY A 92 -3.70 -0.21 -15.94
N GLU A 93 -3.78 0.69 -14.96
CA GLU A 93 -2.68 0.98 -14.04
C GLU A 93 -2.49 -0.15 -13.05
N SER A 94 -1.22 -0.51 -12.80
CA SER A 94 -0.85 -1.49 -11.79
C SER A 94 0.23 -0.93 -10.87
N VAL A 95 0.09 -1.25 -9.58
CA VAL A 95 1.02 -0.88 -8.52
C VAL A 95 1.41 -2.14 -7.76
N GLU A 96 2.70 -2.27 -7.44
CA GLU A 96 3.20 -3.29 -6.51
C GLU A 96 3.51 -2.63 -5.17
N LEU A 97 2.97 -3.17 -4.09
CA LEU A 97 3.23 -2.74 -2.72
C LEU A 97 4.09 -3.80 -2.01
N ILE A 98 5.08 -3.32 -1.27
CA ILE A 98 5.79 -4.09 -0.23
C ILE A 98 5.41 -3.46 1.10
N VAL A 99 4.86 -4.27 2.00
CA VAL A 99 4.40 -3.84 3.32
C VAL A 99 5.17 -4.62 4.36
N SER A 100 5.93 -3.92 5.19
CA SER A 100 6.88 -4.51 6.13
C SER A 100 6.56 -4.06 7.54
N LEU A 101 6.36 -5.01 8.45
CA LEU A 101 6.26 -4.75 9.89
C LEU A 101 7.68 -4.69 10.47
N THR A 102 8.01 -3.61 11.15
CA THR A 102 9.32 -3.41 11.77
C THR A 102 9.17 -2.97 13.21
N GLU A 103 10.04 -3.47 14.07
CA GLU A 103 10.33 -2.87 15.37
C GLU A 103 11.41 -1.80 15.16
N ARG A 104 11.23 -0.65 15.82
CA ARG A 104 12.20 0.42 15.79
C ARG A 104 12.28 1.15 17.12
N ASP A 105 13.38 0.87 17.79
CA ASP A 105 13.92 1.63 18.90
C ASP A 105 13.91 3.16 18.71
N VAL A 106 13.63 3.88 19.81
CA VAL A 106 13.81 5.33 19.86
C VAL A 106 15.32 5.65 19.89
N PRO A 107 15.83 6.58 19.05
CA PRO A 107 17.23 6.97 19.05
C PRO A 107 17.76 7.27 20.47
N PRO A 108 18.99 6.83 20.81
CA PRO A 108 20.09 6.49 19.90
C PRO A 108 20.27 5.00 19.56
N TRP A 109 19.44 4.12 20.10
CA TRP A 109 19.45 2.69 19.75
C TRP A 109 18.82 2.58 18.34
N ASN A 110 19.50 1.92 17.40
CA ASN A 110 19.12 1.99 15.99
C ASN A 110 19.56 0.73 15.25
N ILE A 111 18.67 -0.26 15.26
CA ILE A 111 18.56 -1.25 14.19
C ILE A 111 17.05 -1.40 13.97
N ASP A 112 16.55 -1.06 12.77
CA ASP A 112 15.16 -1.37 12.41
C ASP A 112 15.10 -2.89 12.22
N ASP A 113 14.51 -3.60 13.18
CA ASP A 113 14.42 -5.06 13.12
C ASP A 113 13.17 -5.44 12.33
N LEU A 114 13.43 -6.02 11.15
CA LEU A 114 12.37 -6.48 10.26
C LEU A 114 11.72 -7.74 10.84
N ILE A 115 10.42 -7.64 11.12
CA ILE A 115 9.61 -8.73 11.68
C ILE A 115 9.03 -9.56 10.55
N GLY A 116 8.45 -8.93 9.53
CA GLY A 116 7.87 -9.66 8.41
C GLY A 116 7.46 -8.74 7.28
N SER A 117 7.17 -9.33 6.13
CA SER A 117 6.81 -8.57 4.93
C SER A 117 5.90 -9.34 3.99
N ILE A 118 4.95 -8.62 3.41
CA ILE A 118 4.11 -9.11 2.33
C ILE A 118 4.29 -8.26 1.09
N LYS A 119 3.93 -8.84 -0.04
CA LYS A 119 3.82 -8.15 -1.32
C LYS A 119 2.41 -8.29 -1.84
N VAL A 120 1.82 -7.17 -2.25
CA VAL A 120 0.55 -7.17 -2.98
C VAL A 120 0.71 -6.42 -4.29
N LYS A 121 0.30 -7.07 -5.39
CA LYS A 121 0.16 -6.42 -6.68
C LYS A 121 -1.30 -6.07 -6.89
N VAL A 122 -1.58 -4.81 -7.21
CA VAL A 122 -2.92 -4.27 -7.40
C VAL A 122 -3.01 -3.69 -8.81
N MET A 123 -4.18 -3.79 -9.44
CA MET A 123 -4.45 -3.28 -10.77
C MET A 123 -5.93 -2.91 -10.91
N ASN A 124 -6.20 -1.80 -11.58
CA ASN A 124 -7.51 -1.53 -12.13
C ASN A 124 -7.60 -2.21 -13.51
N ASP A 125 -8.38 -3.29 -13.61
CA ASP A 125 -8.57 -4.09 -14.82
C ASP A 125 -10.01 -3.88 -15.32
N ASP A 126 -10.19 -3.07 -16.35
CA ASP A 126 -11.51 -2.72 -16.92
C ASP A 126 -12.54 -2.21 -15.87
N ASP A 127 -12.12 -1.31 -14.98
CA ASP A 127 -12.91 -0.79 -13.83
C ASP A 127 -13.25 -1.84 -12.75
N ASP A 128 -12.60 -3.00 -12.75
CA ASP A 128 -12.63 -3.99 -11.65
C ASP A 128 -11.27 -4.04 -10.91
N LEU A 129 -11.31 -4.15 -9.58
CA LEU A 129 -10.10 -4.25 -8.78
C LEU A 129 -9.51 -5.68 -8.84
N ALA A 130 -8.41 -5.84 -9.57
CA ALA A 130 -7.64 -7.08 -9.61
C ALA A 130 -6.42 -7.01 -8.68
N TYR A 131 -6.24 -8.01 -7.83
CA TYR A 131 -5.09 -8.06 -6.93
C TYR A 131 -4.51 -9.46 -6.74
N LYS A 132 -3.25 -9.50 -6.32
CA LYS A 132 -2.53 -10.74 -5.99
C LYS A 132 -1.62 -10.54 -4.80
N TRP A 133 -1.89 -11.29 -3.75
CA TRP A 133 -1.03 -11.38 -2.57
C TRP A 133 0.09 -12.40 -2.77
N SER A 134 1.23 -12.12 -2.16
CA SER A 134 2.38 -13.02 -2.13
C SER A 134 3.28 -12.71 -0.93
N LEU A 135 4.02 -13.72 -0.50
CA LEU A 135 5.05 -13.53 0.52
C LEU A 135 6.22 -12.76 -0.11
N TYR A 136 6.81 -11.83 0.66
CA TYR A 136 8.03 -11.15 0.25
C TYR A 136 9.22 -11.80 0.95
N ALA A 137 10.14 -12.36 0.15
CA ALA A 137 11.33 -13.02 0.69
C ALA A 137 12.38 -11.96 1.05
N ASP A 138 12.38 -11.50 2.31
CA ASP A 138 13.43 -10.68 2.91
C ASP A 138 13.85 -11.29 4.28
N ARG A 139 14.52 -10.52 5.13
CA ARG A 139 14.72 -10.86 6.55
C ARG A 139 13.38 -10.89 7.29
N GLY A 140 13.26 -11.73 8.31
CA GLY A 140 11.97 -12.07 8.94
C GLY A 140 11.24 -13.20 8.20
N ASP A 141 10.38 -13.92 8.91
CA ASP A 141 9.54 -14.98 8.36
C ASP A 141 8.10 -14.48 8.24
N THR A 142 7.40 -14.90 7.20
CA THR A 142 5.98 -14.55 7.01
C THR A 142 5.25 -15.77 6.49
N GLU A 143 4.21 -16.18 7.23
CA GLU A 143 3.36 -17.31 6.91
C GLU A 143 1.94 -16.82 6.67
N LEU A 144 1.33 -17.26 5.57
CA LEU A 144 -0.10 -17.05 5.32
C LEU A 144 -0.88 -18.04 6.19
N LEU A 145 -1.68 -17.54 7.14
CA LEU A 145 -2.53 -18.36 8.00
C LEU A 145 -3.90 -18.60 7.38
N GLU A 146 -4.49 -17.54 6.83
CA GLU A 146 -5.83 -17.56 6.25
C GLU A 146 -5.93 -16.56 5.10
N GLN A 147 -6.63 -16.94 4.05
CA GLN A 147 -6.95 -16.09 2.90
C GLN A 147 -8.38 -16.40 2.47
N ASP A 148 -9.24 -15.39 2.54
CA ASP A 148 -10.56 -15.40 1.95
C ASP A 148 -10.70 -14.27 0.90
N ASP A 149 -11.92 -14.05 0.41
CA ASP A 149 -12.18 -13.06 -0.64
C ASP A 149 -12.03 -11.60 -0.16
N GLU A 150 -12.05 -11.37 1.15
CA GLU A 150 -12.03 -10.03 1.77
C GLU A 150 -10.70 -9.79 2.52
N ASN A 151 -10.25 -10.77 3.30
CA ASN A 151 -9.20 -10.61 4.29
C ASN A 151 -8.03 -11.58 4.06
N ASN A 152 -6.82 -11.12 4.38
CA ASN A 152 -5.61 -11.92 4.34
C ASN A 152 -4.90 -11.85 5.69
N VAL A 153 -4.82 -12.98 6.38
CA VAL A 153 -4.23 -13.09 7.71
C VAL A 153 -2.86 -13.73 7.63
N TYR A 154 -1.86 -13.04 8.15
CA TYR A 154 -0.47 -13.48 8.16
C TYR A 154 0.07 -13.56 9.57
N LYS A 155 0.94 -14.53 9.81
CA LYS A 155 1.89 -14.51 10.92
C LYS A 155 3.20 -13.91 10.42
N MET A 156 3.70 -12.90 11.13
CA MET A 156 4.99 -12.27 10.87
C MET A 156 5.92 -12.51 12.06
N THR A 157 7.12 -13.01 11.80
CA THR A 157 8.06 -13.47 12.84
C THR A 157 9.45 -12.88 12.61
N GLY A 158 9.89 -12.04 13.55
CA GLY A 158 11.25 -11.52 13.62
C GLY A 158 12.14 -12.41 14.49
N ASP A 159 13.29 -11.88 14.91
CA ASP A 159 14.29 -12.61 15.71
C ASP A 159 13.69 -13.34 16.92
N ASP A 160 12.97 -12.60 17.77
CA ASP A 160 12.27 -13.13 18.95
C ASP A 160 10.80 -12.71 19.01
N SER A 161 10.29 -11.97 18.01
CA SER A 161 8.94 -11.42 18.03
C SER A 161 8.00 -12.14 17.07
N GLU A 162 6.72 -12.24 17.44
CA GLU A 162 5.68 -12.91 16.65
C GLU A 162 4.38 -12.12 16.70
N TYR A 163 3.85 -11.82 15.52
CA TYR A 163 2.64 -11.03 15.33
C TYR A 163 1.69 -11.71 14.35
N THR A 164 0.39 -11.55 14.59
CA THR A 164 -0.66 -11.88 13.62
C THR A 164 -1.26 -10.58 13.08
N VAL A 165 -1.33 -10.45 11.76
CA VAL A 165 -1.81 -9.23 11.09
C VAL A 165 -2.85 -9.59 10.03
N SER A 166 -3.87 -8.76 9.87
CA SER A 166 -4.85 -8.88 8.80
C SER A 166 -4.87 -7.65 7.90
N PHE A 167 -4.96 -7.88 6.60
CA PHE A 167 -5.09 -6.82 5.61
C PHE A 167 -6.26 -7.04 4.66
N THR A 168 -6.87 -5.93 4.28
CA THR A 168 -7.95 -5.85 3.29
C THR A 168 -7.64 -4.79 2.23
N LEU A 169 -8.04 -5.07 0.98
CA LEU A 169 -8.06 -4.08 -0.09
C LEU A 169 -9.50 -3.63 -0.36
N TYR A 170 -9.72 -2.32 -0.38
CA TYR A 170 -11.01 -1.71 -0.68
C TYR A 170 -10.95 -0.93 -1.99
N GLU A 171 -11.94 -1.12 -2.86
CA GLU A 171 -12.37 -0.11 -3.84
C GLU A 171 -13.31 0.89 -3.13
N SER A 172 -13.14 2.20 -3.33
CA SER A 172 -13.99 3.26 -2.74
C SER A 172 -14.98 3.87 -3.72
#